data_AF-A0A2V7JD53-F1
#
_entry.id   AF-A0A2V7JD53-F1
#
_cell.length_a   1.000
_cell.length_b   1.000
_cell.length_c   1.000
_cell.angle_alpha   90.00
_cell.angle_beta   90.00
_cell.angle_gamma   90.00
#
_symmetry.space_group_name_H-M   'P 1'
#
loop_
_entity.id
_entity.type
_entity.pdbx_description
1 polymer ?
#
loop_
_entity_poly.entity_id
_entity_poly.type
_entity_poly.pdbx_seq_one_letter_code
_entity_poly.pdbx_strand_id
1 'polypeptide(L)'
;MPAGVQIKDPVYVEDGVSLRDATLGPNVAIEAGSTVEGSTIANSILGRGVRVRNATVSGSVVGDKQVIEGREVKDSVMDAGELAAAR
;
A
#
# COMPACT_ATOMS: atom_id res chain seq x y z
N MET A 1 4.28 2.59 -17.18
CA MET A 1 3.76 1.71 -16.11
C MET A 1 3.70 0.28 -16.62
N PRO A 2 4.02 -0.73 -15.80
CA PRO A 2 3.89 -2.12 -16.20
C PRO A 2 2.42 -2.49 -16.49
N ALA A 3 2.22 -3.47 -17.38
CA ALA A 3 0.88 -4.00 -17.66
C ALA A 3 0.23 -4.51 -16.36
N GLY A 4 -1.08 -4.28 -16.19
CA GLY A 4 -1.83 -4.67 -15.00
C GLY A 4 -1.81 -3.65 -13.85
N VAL A 5 -1.09 -2.52 -13.98
CA VAL A 5 -1.13 -1.44 -12.98
C VAL A 5 -2.08 -0.32 -13.40
N GLN A 6 -3.04 -0.01 -12.54
CA GLN A 6 -3.99 1.10 -12.69
C GLN A 6 -3.71 2.19 -11.66
N ILE A 7 -3.65 3.44 -12.10
CA ILE A 7 -3.38 4.61 -11.24
C ILE A 7 -4.57 5.56 -11.32
N LYS A 8 -5.06 5.96 -10.14
CA LYS A 8 -6.05 7.03 -9.98
C LYS A 8 -5.42 8.15 -9.16
N ASP A 9 -5.10 9.27 -9.81
CA ASP A 9 -4.39 10.36 -9.15
C ASP A 9 -5.16 10.99 -7.96
N PRO A 10 -4.45 11.58 -6.99
CA PRO A 10 -2.98 11.66 -6.92
C PRO A 10 -2.34 10.38 -6.37
N VAL A 11 -1.24 9.94 -6.98
CA VAL A 11 -0.40 8.84 -6.49
C VAL A 11 1.07 9.24 -6.54
N TYR A 12 1.77 9.06 -5.43
CA TYR A 12 3.22 9.22 -5.31
C TYR A 12 3.87 7.86 -5.06
N VAL A 13 4.86 7.51 -5.88
CA VAL A 13 5.59 6.24 -5.78
C VAL A 13 7.07 6.56 -5.88
N GLU A 14 7.84 6.20 -4.85
CA GLU A 14 9.29 6.36 -4.86
C GLU A 14 10.01 5.32 -5.73
N ASP A 15 11.26 5.62 -6.06
CA ASP A 15 12.14 4.71 -6.79
C ASP A 15 12.32 3.38 -6.05
N GLY A 16 12.39 2.29 -6.83
CA GLY A 16 12.58 0.94 -6.31
C GLY A 16 11.30 0.26 -5.80
N VAL A 17 10.13 0.90 -5.89
CA VAL A 17 8.85 0.24 -5.65
C VAL A 17 8.53 -0.72 -6.79
N SER A 18 8.11 -1.94 -6.44
CA SER A 18 7.67 -2.96 -7.39
C SER A 18 6.15 -3.07 -7.41
N LEU A 19 5.54 -2.94 -8.59
CA LEU A 19 4.08 -3.02 -8.78
C LEU A 19 3.74 -4.11 -9.80
N ARG A 20 2.81 -4.99 -9.44
CA ARG A 20 2.25 -6.04 -10.32
C ARG A 20 0.76 -6.18 -10.07
N ASP A 21 -0.07 -6.15 -11.12
CA ASP A 21 -1.51 -6.36 -11.02
C ASP A 21 -2.17 -5.54 -9.90
N ALA A 22 -1.85 -4.24 -9.84
CA ALA A 22 -2.15 -3.38 -8.71
C ALA A 22 -3.01 -2.17 -9.12
N THR A 23 -3.97 -1.81 -8.26
CA THR A 23 -4.73 -0.55 -8.40
C THR A 23 -4.32 0.40 -7.29
N LEU A 24 -3.77 1.57 -7.65
CA LEU A 24 -3.35 2.59 -6.69
C LEU A 24 -4.19 3.85 -6.86
N GLY A 25 -4.73 4.35 -5.76
CA GLY A 25 -5.31 5.69 -5.66
C GLY A 25 -6.84 5.75 -5.48
N PRO A 26 -7.38 6.95 -5.20
CA PRO A 26 -6.66 8.22 -5.08
C PRO A 26 -5.91 8.35 -3.75
N ASN A 27 -5.06 9.37 -3.63
CA ASN A 27 -4.34 9.76 -2.41
C ASN A 27 -3.47 8.63 -1.84
N VAL A 28 -2.57 8.11 -2.66
CA VAL A 28 -1.64 7.04 -2.26
C VAL A 28 -0.20 7.53 -2.28
N ALA A 29 0.55 7.21 -1.24
CA ALA A 29 2.01 7.36 -1.21
C ALA A 29 2.65 6.00 -0.90
N ILE A 30 3.67 5.62 -1.67
CA ILE A 30 4.41 4.37 -1.48
C ILE A 30 5.90 4.68 -1.47
N GLU A 31 6.56 4.43 -0.34
CA GLU A 31 7.98 4.68 -0.16
C GLU A 31 8.88 3.54 -0.68
N ALA A 32 10.17 3.85 -0.84
CA ALA A 32 11.15 3.03 -1.54
C ALA A 32 11.23 1.57 -1.04
N GLY A 33 11.48 0.67 -1.99
CA GLY A 33 11.68 -0.77 -1.74
C GLY A 33 10.41 -1.55 -1.40
N SER A 34 9.24 -0.92 -1.41
CA SER A 34 7.96 -1.57 -1.20
C SER A 34 7.51 -2.40 -2.41
N THR A 35 6.65 -3.38 -2.17
CA THR A 35 6.07 -4.24 -3.22
C THR A 35 4.56 -4.32 -3.06
N VAL A 36 3.83 -4.10 -4.15
CA VAL A 36 2.37 -4.27 -4.22
C VAL A 36 2.04 -5.23 -5.36
N GLU A 37 1.39 -6.34 -5.02
CA GLU A 37 1.03 -7.40 -5.95
C GLU A 37 -0.44 -7.83 -5.81
N GLY A 38 -1.20 -7.81 -6.91
CA GLY A 38 -2.58 -8.32 -6.89
C GLY A 38 -3.48 -7.55 -5.90
N SER A 39 -3.22 -6.24 -5.74
CA SER A 39 -3.65 -5.47 -4.57
C SER A 39 -4.23 -4.12 -4.93
N THR A 40 -5.12 -3.63 -4.07
CA THR A 40 -5.73 -2.31 -4.19
C THR A 40 -5.35 -1.43 -3.02
N ILE A 41 -4.78 -0.25 -3.30
CA ILE A 41 -4.37 0.73 -2.29
C ILE A 41 -5.12 2.04 -2.58
N ALA A 42 -5.77 2.64 -1.59
CA ALA A 42 -6.46 3.92 -1.73
C ALA A 42 -6.41 4.74 -0.45
N ASN A 43 -6.29 6.07 -0.52
CA ASN A 43 -6.25 6.96 0.65
C ASN A 43 -5.28 6.48 1.75
N SER A 44 -4.10 6.01 1.36
CA SER A 44 -3.18 5.32 2.27
C SER A 44 -1.73 5.68 2.02
N ILE A 45 -0.92 5.60 3.07
CA ILE A 45 0.54 5.76 3.01
C ILE A 45 1.17 4.42 3.36
N LEU A 46 2.06 3.92 2.50
CA LEU A 46 2.89 2.75 2.76
C LEU A 46 4.35 3.19 2.94
N GLY A 47 4.90 2.95 4.13
CA GLY A 47 6.30 3.19 4.45
C GLY A 47 7.27 2.29 3.68
N ARG A 48 8.56 2.40 3.98
CA ARG A 48 9.63 1.72 3.22
C ARG A 48 9.57 0.21 3.40
N GLY A 49 9.78 -0.52 2.30
CA GLY A 49 9.89 -1.98 2.31
C GLY A 49 8.62 -2.73 2.72
N VAL A 50 7.46 -2.07 2.67
CA VAL A 50 6.15 -2.69 2.90
C VAL A 50 5.86 -3.70 1.78
N ARG A 51 5.27 -4.83 2.15
CA ARG A 51 4.85 -5.88 1.20
C ARG A 51 3.35 -6.09 1.31
N VAL A 52 2.64 -5.80 0.22
CA VAL A 52 1.20 -6.01 0.11
C VAL A 52 0.92 -7.01 -1.01
N ARG A 53 0.22 -8.10 -0.70
CA ARG A 53 -0.11 -9.14 -1.67
C ARG A 53 -1.55 -9.61 -1.53
N ASN A 54 -2.30 -9.64 -2.63
CA ASN A 54 -3.68 -10.14 -2.67
C ASN A 54 -4.56 -9.51 -1.56
N ALA A 55 -4.38 -8.21 -1.34
CA ALA A 55 -4.93 -7.48 -0.21
C ALA A 55 -5.42 -6.08 -0.61
N THR A 56 -6.31 -5.53 0.21
CA THR A 56 -6.83 -4.16 0.07
C THR A 56 -6.39 -3.31 1.25
N VAL A 57 -5.80 -2.15 1.00
CA VAL A 57 -5.40 -1.18 2.04
C VAL A 57 -6.10 0.14 1.74
N SER A 58 -6.91 0.63 2.68
CA SER A 58 -7.62 1.89 2.50
C SER A 58 -7.68 2.78 3.74
N GLY A 59 -7.59 4.09 3.58
CA GLY A 59 -7.70 5.03 4.72
C GLY A 59 -6.63 4.80 5.80
N SER A 60 -5.47 4.23 5.45
CA SER A 60 -4.55 3.66 6.44
C SER A 60 -3.12 4.18 6.31
N VAL A 61 -2.41 4.20 7.43
CA VAL A 61 -0.96 4.44 7.48
C VAL A 61 -0.27 3.14 7.86
N VAL A 62 0.62 2.66 6.99
CA VAL A 62 1.39 1.44 7.21
C VAL A 62 2.85 1.83 7.37
N GLY A 63 3.42 1.58 8.53
CA GLY A 63 4.83 1.83 8.86
C GLY A 63 5.81 0.96 8.07
N ASP A 64 7.09 1.14 8.32
CA ASP A 64 8.16 0.47 7.59
C ASP A 64 8.08 -1.07 7.74
N LYS A 65 8.42 -1.78 6.66
CA LYS A 65 8.65 -3.25 6.62
C LYS A 65 7.48 -4.11 7.07
N GLN A 66 6.26 -3.58 7.05
CA GLN A 66 5.05 -4.37 7.36
C GLN A 66 4.69 -5.33 6.22
N VAL A 67 4.00 -6.41 6.56
CA VAL A 67 3.53 -7.44 5.61
C VAL A 67 2.01 -7.57 5.73
N ILE A 68 1.32 -7.47 4.59
CA ILE A 68 -0.13 -7.57 4.47
C ILE A 68 -0.44 -8.55 3.34
N GLU A 69 -0.98 -9.73 3.69
CA GLU A 69 -1.32 -10.76 2.71
C GLU A 69 -2.76 -11.25 2.91
N GLY A 70 -3.53 -11.33 1.82
CA GLY A 70 -4.84 -11.99 1.83
C GLY A 70 -5.91 -11.36 2.73
N ARG A 71 -5.78 -10.07 3.06
CA ARG A 71 -6.68 -9.38 4.00
C ARG A 71 -7.01 -7.94 3.60
N GLU A 72 -8.01 -7.38 4.24
CA GLU A 72 -8.32 -5.95 4.18
C GLU A 72 -7.74 -5.23 5.41
N VAL A 73 -7.11 -4.06 5.18
CA VAL A 73 -6.71 -3.11 6.21
C VAL A 73 -7.39 -1.79 5.90
N LYS A 74 -8.20 -1.29 6.83
CA LYS A 74 -9.04 -0.13 6.59
C LYS A 74 -9.06 0.80 7.79
N ASP A 75 -8.97 2.10 7.55
CA ASP A 75 -9.09 3.16 8.55
C ASP A 75 -8.23 2.86 9.79
N SER A 76 -6.96 2.50 9.57
CA SER A 76 -6.07 1.93 10.58
C SER A 76 -4.64 2.43 10.48
N VAL A 77 -3.90 2.32 11.58
CA VAL A 77 -2.45 2.49 11.65
C VAL A 77 -1.83 1.13 11.94
N MET A 78 -0.88 0.70 11.10
CA MET A 78 -0.11 -0.52 11.30
C MET A 78 1.36 -0.16 11.47
N ASP A 79 1.96 -0.47 12.61
CA ASP A 79 3.39 -0.24 12.84
C ASP A 79 3.93 -1.27 13.85
N ALA A 80 5.22 -1.60 13.72
CA ALA A 80 5.88 -2.61 14.56
C ALA A 80 5.12 -3.95 14.69
N GLY A 81 4.32 -4.33 13.68
CA GLY A 81 3.49 -5.54 13.69
C GLY A 81 2.16 -5.41 14.44
N GLU A 82 1.88 -4.26 15.05
CA GLU A 82 0.62 -3.95 15.69
C GLU A 82 -0.33 -3.25 14.70
N LEU A 83 -1.63 -3.47 14.87
CA LEU A 83 -2.69 -2.83 14.10
C LEU A 83 -3.69 -2.16 15.05
N ALA A 84 -3.87 -0.86 14.88
CA ALA A 84 -4.83 -0.06 15.64
C ALA A 84 -5.77 0.71 14.70
N ALA A 85 -7.01 0.92 15.12
CA ALA A 85 -7.94 1.76 14.36
C ALA A 85 -7.49 3.23 14.40
N ALA A 86 -7.55 3.91 13.26
CA ALA A 86 -7.42 5.36 13.18
C ALA A 86 -8.72 5.99 13.69
N ARG A 87 -8.62 6.92 14.64
CA ARG A 87 -9.76 7.64 15.24
C ARG A 87 -9.57 9.13 15.12
#